data_AF-A0A014P3B3-F1
#
_entry.id   AF-A0A014P3B3-F1
#
_cell.length_a   1.000
_cell.length_b   1.000
_cell.length_c   1.000
_cell.angle_alpha   90.00
_cell.angle_beta   90.00
_cell.angle_gamma   90.00
#
_symmetry.space_group_name_H-M   'P 1'
#
loop_
_entity.id
_entity.type
_entity.pdbx_description
1 polymer ?
#
loop_
_entity_poly.entity_id
_entity_poly.type
_entity_poly.pdbx_seq_one_letter_code
_entity_poly.pdbx_strand_id
1 'polypeptide(L)'
;MPDTVHLLLTLLQVVQTSIVPITHEAILLGNPLFGAAILSRSNLQPLTVSTNNGTVSPLLHGELNCIQQYFTVTFPNRACRPNPGNDTIFLATHEPCSLCLSAIAWAGFHEFYYLFTHEESRDLFGFGGDIDILEQVFRVQGHETQDQVRHRALYNRDNNYFSGRSIADMIEKLDNATAKSMLAKKMQDVKGIYNGLHQEWLNVTHANQSSSTS
;
A
#
# COMPACT_ATOMS: atom_id res chain seq x y z
N MET A 1 18.37 -12.51 6.48
CA MET A 1 17.25 -11.56 6.46
C MET A 1 17.70 -10.31 7.21
N PRO A 2 17.35 -9.10 6.73
CA PRO A 2 17.67 -7.88 7.47
C PRO A 2 17.05 -7.93 8.86
N ASP A 3 17.72 -7.30 9.83
CA ASP A 3 17.15 -7.11 11.16
C ASP A 3 15.81 -6.38 11.07
N THR A 4 14.85 -6.73 11.95
CA THR A 4 13.48 -6.21 11.88
C THR A 4 13.45 -4.69 12.05
N VAL A 5 14.30 -4.13 12.91
CA VAL A 5 14.37 -2.67 13.10
C VAL A 5 14.91 -2.00 11.84
N HIS A 6 15.95 -2.56 11.23
CA HIS A 6 16.51 -2.05 9.98
C HIS A 6 15.51 -2.11 8.83
N LEU A 7 14.76 -3.21 8.71
CA LEU A 7 13.68 -3.35 7.72
C LEU A 7 12.63 -2.26 7.88
N LEU A 8 12.03 -2.14 9.08
CA LEU A 8 10.96 -1.17 9.33
C LEU A 8 11.42 0.27 9.10
N LEU A 9 12.63 0.61 9.54
CA LEU A 9 13.20 1.93 9.29
C LEU A 9 13.36 2.20 7.78
N THR A 10 13.83 1.20 7.03
CA THR A 10 14.01 1.32 5.58
C THR A 10 12.67 1.45 4.85
N LEU A 11 11.66 0.67 5.22
CA LEU A 11 10.31 0.78 4.63
C LEU A 11 9.73 2.18 4.85
N LEU A 12 9.81 2.72 6.07
CA LEU A 12 9.36 4.08 6.38
C LEU A 12 10.16 5.14 5.60
N GLN A 13 11.47 4.93 5.44
CA GLN A 13 12.32 5.82 4.65
C GLN A 13 11.92 5.79 3.17
N VAL A 14 11.67 4.62 2.59
CA VAL A 14 11.24 4.47 1.18
C VAL A 14 9.89 5.14 0.93
N VAL A 15 8.93 5.02 1.86
CA VAL A 15 7.69 5.80 1.78
C VAL A 15 8.02 7.29 1.71
N GLN A 16 8.82 7.79 2.65
CA GLN A 16 9.10 9.23 2.75
C GLN A 16 9.89 9.80 1.58
N THR A 17 10.94 9.12 1.12
CA THR A 17 11.89 9.70 0.15
C THR A 17 11.70 9.22 -1.27
N SER A 18 10.93 8.16 -1.49
CA SER A 18 10.74 7.60 -2.82
C SER A 18 9.27 7.63 -3.25
N ILE A 19 8.33 7.24 -2.40
CA ILE A 19 6.90 7.21 -2.77
C ILE A 19 6.28 8.61 -2.67
N VAL A 20 6.44 9.30 -1.55
CA VAL A 20 5.84 10.63 -1.31
C VAL A 20 6.12 11.65 -2.42
N PRO A 21 7.36 11.83 -2.94
CA PRO A 21 7.63 12.82 -3.97
C PRO A 21 6.84 12.58 -5.27
N ILE A 22 6.82 11.34 -5.75
CA ILE A 22 6.07 11.00 -6.99
C ILE A 22 4.56 11.04 -6.75
N THR A 23 4.10 10.72 -5.54
CA THR A 23 2.69 10.83 -5.17
C THR A 23 2.25 12.29 -5.15
N HIS A 24 3.07 13.20 -4.60
CA HIS A 24 2.78 14.63 -4.61
C HIS A 24 2.59 15.16 -6.04
N GLU A 25 3.47 14.80 -6.97
CA GLU A 25 3.30 15.16 -8.39
C GLU A 25 2.00 14.59 -8.98
N ALA A 26 1.68 13.32 -8.67
CA ALA A 26 0.50 12.67 -9.20
C ALA A 26 -0.83 13.23 -8.66
N ILE A 27 -0.89 13.66 -7.40
CA ILE A 27 -2.11 14.26 -6.83
C ILE A 27 -2.42 15.62 -7.45
N LEU A 28 -1.41 16.37 -7.88
CA LEU A 28 -1.59 17.63 -8.62
C LEU A 28 -2.23 17.40 -9.99
N LEU A 29 -2.14 16.19 -10.52
CA LEU A 29 -2.82 15.75 -11.73
C LEU A 29 -4.20 15.12 -11.45
N GLY A 30 -4.65 15.10 -10.20
CA GLY A 30 -5.95 14.56 -9.77
C GLY A 30 -5.94 13.07 -9.40
N ASN A 31 -4.79 12.40 -9.35
CA ASN A 31 -4.73 11.00 -8.92
C ASN A 31 -4.86 10.86 -7.40
N PRO A 32 -5.43 9.75 -6.87
CA PRO A 32 -5.40 9.43 -5.45
C PRO A 32 -3.98 9.36 -4.85
N LEU A 33 -3.88 9.61 -3.54
CA LEU A 33 -2.62 9.78 -2.81
C LEU A 33 -1.89 8.49 -2.40
N PHE A 34 -2.16 7.34 -3.03
CA PHE A 34 -1.58 6.06 -2.60
C PHE A 34 -0.52 5.54 -3.56
N GLY A 35 0.54 4.92 -3.02
CA GLY A 35 1.64 4.38 -3.80
C GLY A 35 2.22 3.08 -3.25
N ALA A 36 3.21 2.56 -3.96
CA ALA A 36 3.86 1.31 -3.61
C ALA A 36 5.31 1.25 -4.13
N ALA A 37 6.09 0.36 -3.54
CA ALA A 37 7.44 0.05 -3.96
C ALA A 37 7.69 -1.46 -3.91
N ILE A 38 8.55 -1.94 -4.80
CA ILE A 38 9.13 -3.28 -4.78
C ILE A 38 10.61 -3.11 -4.47
N LEU A 39 11.06 -3.69 -3.37
CA LEU A 39 12.42 -3.57 -2.87
C LEU A 39 13.16 -4.89 -3.07
N SER A 40 14.47 -4.83 -3.28
CA SER A 40 15.34 -6.01 -3.25
C SER A 40 15.41 -6.58 -1.83
N ARG A 41 15.17 -7.88 -1.68
CA ARG A 41 15.24 -8.56 -0.37
C ARG A 41 16.65 -8.57 0.21
N SER A 42 17.68 -8.61 -0.63
CA SER A 42 19.07 -8.77 -0.19
C SER A 42 19.65 -7.52 0.45
N ASN A 43 19.22 -6.34 0.00
CA ASN A 43 19.83 -5.06 0.38
C ASN A 43 18.82 -3.92 0.60
N LEU A 44 17.51 -4.22 0.54
CA LEU A 44 16.39 -3.29 0.73
C LEU A 44 16.41 -2.06 -0.19
N GLN A 45 17.15 -2.11 -1.31
CA GLN A 45 17.11 -1.02 -2.28
C GLN A 45 15.78 -1.06 -3.06
N PRO A 46 15.09 0.08 -3.22
CA PRO A 46 13.94 0.16 -4.12
C PRO A 46 14.34 -0.21 -5.54
N LEU A 47 13.64 -1.19 -6.12
CA LEU A 47 13.82 -1.60 -7.51
C LEU A 47 12.81 -0.88 -8.42
N THR A 48 11.56 -0.84 -7.98
CA THR A 48 10.47 -0.13 -8.65
C THR A 48 9.69 0.66 -7.61
N VAL A 49 9.34 1.89 -7.93
CA VAL A 49 8.52 2.77 -7.10
C VAL A 49 7.45 3.37 -8.00
N SER A 50 6.21 3.38 -7.53
CA SER A 50 5.08 3.91 -8.30
C SER A 50 4.00 4.47 -7.39
N THR A 51 3.08 5.21 -7.98
CA THR A 51 1.93 5.82 -7.31
C THR A 51 0.66 5.57 -8.13
N ASN A 52 -0.51 5.82 -7.55
CA ASN A 52 -1.79 5.67 -8.22
C ASN A 52 -1.82 6.52 -9.52
N ASN A 53 -2.37 5.94 -10.59
CA ASN A 53 -2.55 6.57 -11.88
C ASN A 53 -4.00 6.40 -12.39
N GLY A 54 -4.95 6.70 -11.49
CA GLY A 54 -6.39 6.65 -11.68
C GLY A 54 -6.90 7.47 -12.86
N THR A 55 -6.21 8.56 -13.23
CA THR A 55 -6.59 9.39 -14.39
C THR A 55 -6.33 8.70 -15.71
N VAL A 56 -5.35 7.79 -15.78
CA VAL A 56 -5.15 6.90 -16.95
C VAL A 56 -6.11 5.73 -16.92
N SER A 57 -6.29 5.11 -15.75
CA SER A 57 -7.27 4.03 -15.58
C SER A 57 -7.65 3.90 -14.11
N PRO A 58 -8.94 3.74 -13.78
CA PRO A 58 -9.39 3.58 -12.40
C PRO A 58 -8.84 2.32 -11.72
N LEU A 59 -8.31 1.36 -12.50
CA LEU A 59 -7.69 0.14 -11.97
C LEU A 59 -6.25 0.35 -11.50
N LEU A 60 -5.56 1.41 -11.98
CA LEU A 60 -4.15 1.66 -11.68
C LEU A 60 -3.96 2.26 -10.29
N HIS A 61 -4.35 1.50 -9.27
CA HIS A 61 -4.01 1.74 -7.88
C HIS A 61 -2.49 1.74 -7.70
N GLY A 62 -1.97 2.31 -6.60
CA GLY A 62 -0.53 2.41 -6.37
C GLY A 62 0.20 1.07 -6.49
N GLU A 63 -0.40 0.02 -5.93
CA GLU A 63 0.11 -1.34 -5.96
C GLU A 63 0.06 -1.94 -7.36
N LEU A 64 -1.10 -1.85 -8.05
CA LEU A 64 -1.25 -2.41 -9.39
C LEU A 64 -0.33 -1.69 -10.39
N ASN A 65 -0.24 -0.36 -10.30
CA ASN A 65 0.67 0.41 -11.14
C ASN A 65 2.13 0.03 -10.86
N CYS A 66 2.53 -0.15 -9.60
CA CYS A 66 3.88 -0.60 -9.25
C CYS A 66 4.20 -1.99 -9.82
N ILE A 67 3.25 -2.93 -9.73
CA ILE A 67 3.36 -4.26 -10.36
C ILE A 67 3.54 -4.11 -11.88
N GLN A 68 2.70 -3.34 -12.55
CA GLN A 68 2.81 -3.12 -13.99
C GLN A 68 4.16 -2.52 -14.40
N GLN A 69 4.61 -1.49 -13.69
CA GLN A 69 5.93 -0.86 -13.92
C GLN A 69 7.08 -1.85 -13.74
N TYR A 70 7.02 -2.70 -12.70
CA TYR A 70 8.04 -3.71 -12.44
C TYR A 70 8.18 -4.70 -13.59
N PHE A 71 7.05 -5.22 -14.09
CA PHE A 71 7.05 -6.24 -15.13
C PHE A 71 7.30 -5.70 -16.54
N THR A 72 6.95 -4.43 -16.82
CA THR A 72 6.96 -3.87 -18.18
C THR A 72 8.04 -2.81 -18.43
N VAL A 73 8.52 -2.13 -17.39
CA VAL A 73 9.47 -1.01 -17.51
C VAL A 73 10.78 -1.31 -16.77
N THR A 74 10.72 -1.66 -15.49
CA THR A 74 11.95 -1.89 -14.69
C THR A 74 12.64 -3.19 -15.10
N PHE A 75 11.88 -4.28 -15.25
CA PHE A 75 12.42 -5.58 -15.64
C PHE A 75 11.58 -6.23 -16.75
N PRO A 76 11.56 -5.66 -17.98
CA PRO A 76 10.82 -6.24 -19.10
C PRO A 76 11.35 -7.61 -19.50
N ASN A 77 12.67 -7.82 -19.36
CA ASN A 77 13.30 -9.10 -19.66
C ASN A 77 13.23 -10.05 -18.46
N ARG A 78 12.48 -11.15 -18.62
CA ARG A 78 12.32 -12.18 -17.59
C ARG A 78 13.64 -12.81 -17.15
N ALA A 79 14.65 -12.90 -18.02
CA ALA A 79 15.91 -13.57 -17.70
C ALA A 79 16.75 -12.84 -16.64
N CYS A 80 16.58 -11.53 -16.49
CA CYS A 80 17.29 -10.72 -15.49
C CYS A 80 16.37 -10.14 -14.41
N ARG A 81 15.08 -10.47 -14.45
CA ARG A 81 14.09 -10.01 -13.47
C ARG A 81 14.31 -10.73 -12.14
N PRO A 82 14.47 -10.02 -11.01
CA PRO A 82 14.44 -10.63 -9.69
C PRO A 82 13.18 -11.48 -9.49
N ASN A 83 13.26 -12.60 -8.80
CA ASN A 83 12.07 -13.39 -8.52
C ASN A 83 11.15 -12.61 -7.55
N PRO A 84 9.87 -12.34 -7.90
CA PRO A 84 8.97 -11.59 -7.03
C PRO A 84 8.85 -12.17 -5.62
N GLY A 85 8.74 -13.49 -5.50
CA GLY A 85 8.54 -14.16 -4.21
C GLY A 85 9.81 -14.29 -3.37
N ASN A 86 10.95 -14.54 -4.02
CA ASN A 86 12.18 -14.90 -3.31
C ASN A 86 13.16 -13.74 -3.18
N ASP A 87 13.22 -12.84 -4.16
CA ASP A 87 14.24 -11.80 -4.25
C ASP A 87 13.71 -10.41 -3.92
N THR A 88 12.40 -10.27 -3.68
CA THR A 88 11.79 -8.96 -3.46
C THR A 88 10.88 -8.90 -2.23
N ILE A 89 10.63 -7.67 -1.79
CA ILE A 89 9.69 -7.29 -0.74
C ILE A 89 8.72 -6.27 -1.32
N PHE A 90 7.41 -6.48 -1.12
CA PHE A 90 6.41 -5.52 -1.55
C PHE A 90 6.07 -4.53 -0.42
N LEU A 91 5.98 -3.25 -0.73
CA LEU A 91 5.61 -2.19 0.19
C LEU A 91 4.46 -1.39 -0.41
N ALA A 92 3.35 -1.27 0.31
CA ALA A 92 2.22 -0.44 -0.05
C ALA A 92 2.05 0.68 0.99
N THR A 93 1.58 1.86 0.56
CA THR A 93 1.29 2.93 1.52
C THR A 93 0.01 2.66 2.31
N HIS A 94 -0.92 1.88 1.76
CA HIS A 94 -2.14 1.46 2.46
C HIS A 94 -2.36 -0.05 2.31
N GLU A 95 -3.19 -0.61 3.18
CA GLU A 95 -3.55 -2.02 3.16
C GLU A 95 -4.23 -2.34 1.82
N PRO A 96 -3.67 -3.25 1.01
CA PRO A 96 -4.15 -3.43 -0.35
C PRO A 96 -5.63 -3.82 -0.41
N CYS A 97 -6.37 -3.25 -1.36
CA CYS A 97 -7.77 -3.61 -1.61
C CYS A 97 -7.88 -4.99 -2.29
N SER A 98 -9.10 -5.51 -2.47
CA SER A 98 -9.33 -6.83 -3.08
C SER A 98 -8.67 -7.04 -4.46
N LEU A 99 -8.68 -6.01 -5.30
CA LEU A 99 -7.99 -6.00 -6.60
C LEU A 99 -6.47 -6.13 -6.41
N CYS A 100 -5.89 -5.29 -5.56
CA CYS A 100 -4.45 -5.26 -5.33
C CYS A 100 -3.96 -6.54 -4.63
N LEU A 101 -4.70 -7.08 -3.67
CA LEU A 101 -4.41 -8.36 -3.03
C LEU A 101 -4.36 -9.50 -4.06
N SER A 102 -5.33 -9.53 -4.98
CA SER A 102 -5.35 -10.50 -6.07
C SER A 102 -4.16 -10.32 -7.01
N ALA A 103 -3.82 -9.07 -7.35
CA ALA A 103 -2.67 -8.77 -8.22
C ALA A 103 -1.34 -9.20 -7.57
N ILE A 104 -1.15 -8.95 -6.28
CA ILE A 104 0.03 -9.37 -5.51
C ILE A 104 0.17 -10.90 -5.55
N ALA A 105 -0.93 -11.64 -5.31
CA ALA A 105 -0.94 -13.09 -5.36
C ALA A 105 -0.59 -13.62 -6.75
N TRP A 106 -1.23 -13.10 -7.81
CA TRP A 106 -0.97 -13.52 -9.20
C TRP A 106 0.44 -13.18 -9.68
N ALA A 107 0.98 -12.04 -9.22
CA ALA A 107 2.34 -11.62 -9.54
C ALA A 107 3.41 -12.44 -8.79
N GLY A 108 3.02 -13.20 -7.76
CA GLY A 108 3.90 -14.09 -7.01
C GLY A 108 4.74 -13.38 -5.95
N PHE A 109 4.29 -12.25 -5.41
CA PHE A 109 4.95 -11.61 -4.26
C PHE A 109 4.50 -12.31 -2.97
N HIS A 110 5.44 -12.93 -2.26
CA HIS A 110 5.13 -13.76 -1.08
C HIS A 110 4.97 -12.99 0.23
N GLU A 111 5.35 -11.72 0.26
CA GLU A 111 5.11 -10.87 1.43
C GLU A 111 4.92 -9.42 1.02
N PHE A 112 4.11 -8.72 1.81
CA PHE A 112 3.96 -7.29 1.69
C PHE A 112 3.83 -6.60 3.05
N TYR A 113 4.27 -5.35 3.09
CA TYR A 113 4.14 -4.46 4.24
C TYR A 113 3.30 -3.25 3.88
N TYR A 114 2.51 -2.75 4.83
CA TYR A 114 1.66 -1.58 4.60
C TYR A 114 1.66 -0.59 5.76
N LEU A 115 1.51 0.70 5.44
CA LEU A 115 1.58 1.80 6.41
C LEU A 115 0.20 2.15 7.01
N PHE A 116 -0.82 2.37 6.19
CA PHE A 116 -2.18 2.67 6.63
C PHE A 116 -3.07 1.43 6.54
N THR A 117 -3.90 1.17 7.55
CA THR A 117 -4.95 0.15 7.50
C THR A 117 -6.12 0.57 6.59
N HIS A 118 -7.03 -0.35 6.29
CA HIS A 118 -8.30 -0.01 5.63
C HIS A 118 -9.09 1.03 6.43
N GLU A 119 -9.16 0.88 7.75
CA GLU A 119 -9.87 1.81 8.64
C GLU A 119 -9.22 3.20 8.66
N GLU A 120 -7.89 3.27 8.72
CA GLU A 120 -7.19 4.56 8.64
C GLU A 120 -7.40 5.25 7.30
N SER A 121 -7.39 4.50 6.19
CA SER A 121 -7.65 5.06 4.85
C SER A 121 -9.06 5.66 4.74
N ARG A 122 -10.06 4.99 5.33
CA ARG A 122 -11.44 5.49 5.42
C ARG A 122 -11.51 6.74 6.31
N ASP A 123 -10.99 6.65 7.52
CA ASP A 123 -11.24 7.66 8.56
C ASP A 123 -10.40 8.93 8.35
N LEU A 124 -9.18 8.82 7.80
CA LEU A 124 -8.28 9.95 7.58
C LEU A 124 -8.45 10.60 6.21
N PHE A 125 -8.79 9.81 5.18
CA PHE A 125 -8.75 10.27 3.79
C PHE A 125 -10.09 10.12 3.07
N GLY A 126 -11.12 9.54 3.70
CA GLY A 126 -12.43 9.30 3.08
C GLY A 126 -12.44 8.13 2.08
N PHE A 127 -11.39 7.32 2.03
CA PHE A 127 -11.30 6.18 1.11
C PHE A 127 -11.85 4.90 1.77
N GLY A 128 -13.18 4.79 1.84
CA GLY A 128 -13.87 3.62 2.40
C GLY A 128 -14.22 2.51 1.40
N GLY A 129 -14.16 2.80 0.09
CA GLY A 129 -14.65 1.90 -0.96
C GLY A 129 -13.96 0.54 -1.00
N ASP A 130 -12.74 0.42 -0.48
CA ASP A 130 -12.02 -0.85 -0.40
C ASP A 130 -12.71 -1.84 0.55
N ILE A 131 -13.16 -1.35 1.72
CA ILE A 131 -13.93 -2.14 2.69
C ILE A 131 -15.24 -2.56 2.06
N ASP A 132 -15.96 -1.61 1.46
CA ASP A 132 -17.25 -1.87 0.84
C ASP A 132 -17.14 -2.94 -0.25
N ILE A 133 -16.16 -2.85 -1.15
CA ILE A 133 -15.94 -3.86 -2.20
C ILE A 133 -15.55 -5.21 -1.59
N LEU A 134 -14.67 -5.24 -0.59
CA LEU A 134 -14.30 -6.49 0.10
C LEU A 134 -15.53 -7.15 0.72
N GLU A 135 -16.39 -6.39 1.38
CA GLU A 135 -17.60 -6.90 2.00
C GLU A 135 -18.64 -7.36 0.97
N GLN A 136 -18.96 -6.52 -0.01
CA GLN A 136 -20.03 -6.76 -0.97
C GLN A 136 -19.68 -7.83 -2.01
N VAL A 137 -18.41 -7.91 -2.43
CA VAL A 137 -17.99 -8.84 -3.49
C VAL A 137 -17.45 -10.16 -2.91
N PHE A 138 -16.75 -10.13 -1.76
CA PHE A 138 -16.02 -11.29 -1.26
C PHE A 138 -16.55 -11.88 0.05
N ARG A 139 -17.28 -11.13 0.89
CA ARG A 139 -17.90 -11.67 2.13
C ARG A 139 -19.34 -12.14 1.89
N VAL A 140 -19.54 -12.93 0.82
CA VAL A 140 -20.84 -13.56 0.53
C VAL A 140 -21.26 -14.45 1.69
N GLN A 141 -22.48 -14.23 2.19
CA GLN A 141 -23.06 -14.98 3.30
C GLN A 141 -23.41 -16.40 2.86
N GLY A 142 -22.92 -17.39 3.62
CA GLY A 142 -23.33 -18.79 3.49
C GLY A 142 -24.49 -19.12 4.43
N HIS A 143 -24.32 -20.15 5.25
CA HIS A 143 -25.28 -20.54 6.29
C HIS A 143 -25.12 -19.77 7.61
N GLU A 144 -24.22 -18.80 7.64
CA GLU A 144 -23.87 -18.02 8.83
C GLU A 144 -24.93 -16.97 9.15
N THR A 145 -25.02 -16.57 10.41
CA THR A 145 -25.80 -15.40 10.82
C THR A 145 -25.12 -14.11 10.36
N GLN A 146 -25.88 -13.02 10.29
CA GLN A 146 -25.31 -11.70 9.97
C GLN A 146 -24.21 -11.28 10.96
N ASP A 147 -24.36 -11.63 12.25
CA ASP A 147 -23.32 -11.38 13.25
C ASP A 147 -22.04 -12.16 12.97
N GLN A 148 -22.16 -13.43 12.58
CA GLN A 148 -21.00 -14.25 12.22
C GLN A 148 -20.28 -13.69 10.99
N VAL A 149 -21.04 -13.28 9.97
CA VAL A 149 -20.46 -12.63 8.79
C VAL A 149 -19.69 -11.39 9.21
N ARG A 150 -20.27 -10.49 10.03
CA ARG A 150 -19.64 -9.24 10.49
C ARG A 150 -18.28 -9.40 11.20
N HIS A 151 -18.08 -10.50 11.93
CA HIS A 151 -16.82 -10.75 12.65
C HIS A 151 -15.73 -11.40 11.78
N ARG A 152 -16.05 -11.80 10.55
CA ARG A 152 -15.06 -12.37 9.62
C ARG A 152 -14.04 -11.30 9.20
N ALA A 153 -12.76 -11.66 9.19
CA ALA A 153 -11.71 -10.83 8.61
C ALA A 153 -12.01 -10.51 7.12
N LEU A 154 -11.64 -9.31 6.67
CA LEU A 154 -11.85 -8.89 5.27
C LEU A 154 -11.09 -9.77 4.26
N TYR A 155 -9.93 -10.30 4.66
CA TYR A 155 -9.16 -11.28 3.91
C TYR A 155 -8.23 -12.06 4.84
N ASN A 156 -7.70 -13.18 4.36
CA ASN A 156 -6.69 -13.94 5.10
C ASN A 156 -5.29 -13.34 4.88
N ARG A 157 -4.75 -12.65 5.89
CA ARG A 157 -3.42 -12.01 5.87
C ARG A 157 -2.27 -13.01 5.75
N ASP A 158 -2.48 -14.27 6.12
CA ASP A 158 -1.48 -15.34 6.04
C ASP A 158 -2.06 -16.52 5.26
N ASN A 159 -1.72 -16.61 3.98
CA ASN A 159 -2.28 -17.61 3.07
C ASN A 159 -1.17 -18.25 2.20
N ASN A 160 -1.55 -19.17 1.32
CA ASN A 160 -0.60 -19.91 0.49
C ASN A 160 0.15 -19.06 -0.55
N TYR A 161 -0.28 -17.82 -0.78
CA TYR A 161 0.30 -16.91 -1.77
C TYR A 161 1.14 -15.82 -1.11
N PHE A 162 0.70 -15.26 0.02
CA PHE A 162 1.43 -14.21 0.71
C PHE A 162 1.19 -14.14 2.22
N SER A 163 2.09 -13.40 2.89
CA SER A 163 1.91 -12.84 4.22
C SER A 163 1.87 -11.30 4.17
N GLY A 164 0.77 -10.70 4.63
CA GLY A 164 0.61 -9.25 4.78
C GLY A 164 0.92 -8.79 6.20
N ARG A 165 1.64 -7.67 6.36
CA ARG A 165 2.05 -7.14 7.67
C ARG A 165 1.85 -5.61 7.77
N SER A 166 1.08 -5.18 8.77
CA SER A 166 1.02 -3.78 9.19
C SER A 166 2.37 -3.37 9.79
N ILE A 167 2.92 -2.24 9.33
CA ILE A 167 4.14 -1.66 9.91
C ILE A 167 3.92 -1.33 11.40
N ALA A 168 2.73 -0.85 11.77
CA ALA A 168 2.40 -0.53 13.15
C ALA A 168 2.45 -1.78 14.05
N ASP A 169 1.80 -2.87 13.63
CA ASP A 169 1.76 -4.13 14.38
C ASP A 169 3.17 -4.71 14.57
N MET A 170 4.04 -4.54 13.56
CA MET A 170 5.43 -4.98 13.65
C MET A 170 6.25 -4.15 14.64
N ILE A 171 6.05 -2.84 14.67
CA ILE A 171 6.67 -1.96 15.66
C ILE A 171 6.18 -2.35 17.08
N GLU A 172 4.88 -2.62 17.24
CA GLU A 172 4.29 -3.04 18.52
C GLU A 172 4.83 -4.36 19.04
N LYS A 173 5.25 -5.27 18.15
CA LYS A 173 5.84 -6.57 18.53
C LYS A 173 7.33 -6.51 18.89
N LEU A 174 7.99 -5.36 18.77
CA LEU A 174 9.40 -5.23 19.17
C LEU A 174 9.57 -5.27 20.69
N ASP A 175 10.52 -6.09 21.15
CA ASP A 175 10.91 -6.18 22.57
C ASP A 175 11.71 -4.96 23.03
N ASN A 176 12.50 -4.37 22.13
CA ASN A 176 13.34 -3.21 22.45
C ASN A 176 12.52 -1.92 22.49
N ALA A 177 12.28 -1.40 23.71
CA ALA A 177 11.50 -0.19 23.95
C ALA A 177 12.06 1.07 23.24
N THR A 178 13.38 1.22 23.17
CA THR A 178 14.03 2.36 22.50
C THR A 178 13.80 2.30 21.00
N ALA A 179 14.01 1.14 20.37
CA ALA A 179 13.76 0.93 18.95
C ALA A 179 12.27 1.12 18.60
N LYS A 180 11.38 0.56 19.43
CA LYS A 180 9.93 0.73 19.30
C LYS A 180 9.53 2.22 19.33
N SER A 181 10.00 2.98 20.32
CA SER A 181 9.68 4.41 20.44
C SER A 181 10.21 5.23 19.25
N MET A 182 11.43 4.93 18.78
CA MET A 182 12.03 5.60 17.63
C MET A 182 11.25 5.34 16.34
N LEU A 183 10.92 4.08 16.07
CA LEU A 183 10.16 3.68 14.88
C LEU A 183 8.72 4.20 14.92
N ALA A 184 8.07 4.17 16.09
CA ALA A 184 6.73 4.74 16.26
C ALA A 184 6.73 6.24 15.93
N LYS A 185 7.73 6.99 16.41
CA LYS A 185 7.88 8.42 16.09
C LYS A 185 8.12 8.63 14.59
N LYS A 186 9.03 7.88 13.98
CA LYS A 186 9.28 7.94 12.53
C LYS A 186 8.02 7.62 11.73
N MET A 187 7.26 6.60 12.12
CA MET A 187 6.00 6.23 11.47
C MET A 187 4.98 7.37 11.56
N GLN A 188 4.83 7.99 12.73
CA GLN A 188 3.95 9.15 12.90
C GLN A 188 4.37 10.33 12.01
N ASP A 189 5.67 10.61 11.94
CA ASP A 189 6.20 11.69 11.10
C ASP A 189 5.91 11.41 9.61
N VAL A 190 6.10 10.16 9.15
CA VAL A 190 5.78 9.76 7.78
C VAL A 190 4.26 9.83 7.50
N LYS A 191 3.42 9.33 8.43
CA LYS A 191 1.96 9.44 8.29
C LYS A 191 1.51 10.91 8.26
N GLY A 192 2.15 11.78 9.03
CA GLY A 192 1.85 13.21 9.07
C GLY A 192 2.04 13.93 7.73
N ILE A 193 2.93 13.45 6.86
CA ILE A 193 3.12 13.99 5.51
C ILE A 193 1.85 13.82 4.66
N TYR A 194 1.14 12.69 4.82
CA TYR A 194 -0.05 12.39 4.02
C TYR A 194 -1.23 13.32 4.33
N ASN A 195 -1.25 13.95 5.51
CA ASN A 195 -2.25 14.98 5.81
C ASN A 195 -2.12 16.17 4.85
N GLY A 196 -0.89 16.61 4.56
CA GLY A 196 -0.63 17.68 3.59
C GLY A 196 -1.04 17.27 2.17
N LEU A 197 -0.61 16.07 1.74
CA LEU A 197 -0.98 15.51 0.43
C LEU A 197 -2.49 15.41 0.25
N HIS A 198 -3.22 14.97 1.29
CA HIS A 198 -4.67 14.85 1.21
C HIS A 198 -5.35 16.21 1.04
N GLN A 199 -4.91 17.25 1.77
CA GLN A 199 -5.48 18.60 1.61
C GLN A 199 -5.22 19.17 0.21
N GLU A 200 -4.02 18.99 -0.33
CA GLU A 200 -3.70 19.40 -1.70
C GLU A 200 -4.55 18.65 -2.73
N TRP A 201 -4.70 17.34 -2.56
CA TRP A 201 -5.56 16.52 -3.43
C TRP A 201 -7.03 16.96 -3.40
N LEU A 202 -7.58 17.27 -2.22
CA LEU A 202 -8.94 17.83 -2.09
C LEU A 202 -9.08 19.15 -2.84
N ASN A 203 -8.09 20.04 -2.74
CA ASN A 203 -8.11 21.32 -3.46
C ASN A 203 -8.13 21.12 -4.99
N VAL A 204 -7.33 20.19 -5.50
CA VAL A 204 -7.27 19.87 -6.94
C VAL A 204 -8.59 19.25 -7.41
N THR A 205 -9.12 18.27 -6.67
CA THR A 205 -10.35 17.56 -7.06
C THR A 205 -11.59 18.46 -7.01
N HIS A 206 -11.71 19.34 -6.02
CA HIS A 206 -12.79 20.34 -5.98
C HIS A 206 -12.69 21.36 -7.13
N ALA A 207 -11.48 21.81 -7.47
CA ALA A 207 -11.27 22.72 -8.61
C ALA A 207 -11.65 22.06 -9.95
N ASN A 208 -11.34 20.78 -10.13
CA ASN A 208 -11.71 20.03 -11.33
C ASN A 208 -13.23 19.79 -11.43
N GLN A 209 -13.92 19.57 -10.30
CA GLN A 209 -15.37 19.43 -10.29
C GLN A 209 -16.08 20.74 -10.66
N SER A 210 -15.67 21.87 -10.08
CA SER A 210 -16.27 23.18 -10.36
C SER A 210 -16.09 23.63 -11.82
N SER A 211 -14.96 23.31 -12.46
CA SER A 211 -14.72 23.60 -13.88
C SER A 211 -15.47 22.68 -14.85
N SER A 212 -15.88 21.49 -14.41
CA SER A 212 -16.70 20.57 -15.22
C SER A 212 -18.19 20.88 -15.22
N THR A 213 -18.66 21.75 -14.32
CA THR A 213 -20.06 22.16 -14.16
C THR A 213 -20.41 23.51 -14.78
N SER A 214 -19.44 24.16 -15.42
CA SER A 214 -19.55 25.47 -16.10
C SER A 214 -19.37 25.34 -17.60
#